data_AF-A0A5C6B2H5-F1
#
_entry.id   AF-A0A5C6B2H5-F1
#
_cell.length_a   1.000
_cell.length_b   1.000
_cell.length_c   1.000
_cell.angle_alpha   90.00
_cell.angle_beta   90.00
_cell.angle_gamma   90.00
#
_symmetry.space_group_name_H-M   'P 1'
#
loop_
_entity.id
_entity.type
_entity.pdbx_description
1 polymer ?
#
loop_
_entity_poly.entity_id
_entity_poly.type
_entity_poly.pdbx_seq_one_letter_code
_entity_poly.pdbx_strand_id
1 'polypeptide(L)'
;MSVVLVISSEEQFRSGADWGVRLAEAGDHELHVLILGSDRAVLRKLVESRLEEKLQRQETQLASVAVVPQTLQAVNEFVHNIQCRWLIVMHGVDQHSLQRELFEHASCSTVWLNAVAEPPIGESHLWGLTQSDSGSLSSIGRELLEMEPERFLWTELPDEGAAPKSTEGTSDEESSSPWSIQLQQADALPGDLLLINIQRGRNVDLILDGALELLNSNGEVSVALVRRGPTTVMNWVARLRRWGETVAPSMAREQRIELTKELEVGSQANWEYLGLISAAAMLAAFGLIQNSASVIIGAMLIAPLMTPILGAGLALSVGNRPLFRSAWLTIALGFVGALVSSMLFGLLARTFLEVEVTPEMWSRCRPSPLDFCVGLVGGIAASYARTRSHLSSALAGAAIAAALVPPISTAGLQIAFGEFIRTEDGIPVLGPLLLVTTNVLTIMVGSSFVLWARGIRTQRKQNASDRWTMRTFMLLCTLALLLLASAVKPDAIFPAQEKPAQEKPAQEKPAQEKPAQQEPAD
;
A
#
# COMPACT_ATOMS: atom_id res chain seq x y z
N MET A 1 23.06 14.08 -2.49
CA MET A 1 22.54 13.33 -1.32
C MET A 1 23.65 13.32 -0.28
N SER A 2 23.31 13.19 0.99
CA SER A 2 24.28 13.43 2.06
C SER A 2 24.59 12.19 2.88
N VAL A 3 25.83 12.09 3.34
CA VAL A 3 26.32 11.10 4.30
C VAL A 3 26.56 11.82 5.62
N VAL A 4 26.05 11.26 6.72
CA VAL A 4 26.21 11.85 8.05
C VAL A 4 27.06 10.93 8.92
N LEU A 5 28.23 11.40 9.34
CA LEU A 5 29.10 10.71 10.29
C LEU A 5 28.79 11.18 11.72
N VAL A 6 28.32 10.26 12.57
CA VAL A 6 27.97 10.54 13.96
C VAL A 6 29.12 10.15 14.89
N ILE A 7 29.60 11.13 15.65
CA ILE A 7 30.70 10.98 16.61
C ILE A 7 30.34 11.62 17.95
N SER A 8 30.95 11.15 19.02
CA SER A 8 30.79 11.72 20.37
C SER A 8 32.11 11.98 21.09
N SER A 9 33.23 11.46 20.58
CA SER A 9 34.58 11.64 21.11
C SER A 9 35.61 11.92 20.02
N GLU A 10 36.80 12.41 20.42
CA GLU A 10 37.93 12.61 19.50
C GLU A 10 38.46 11.27 18.96
N GLU A 11 38.41 10.20 19.77
CA GLU A 11 38.84 8.88 19.35
C GLU A 11 38.00 8.33 18.20
N GLN A 12 36.67 8.46 18.29
CA GLN A 12 35.75 8.09 17.21
C GLN A 12 35.97 8.93 15.95
N PHE A 13 36.35 10.19 16.10
CA PHE A 13 36.72 11.02 14.96
C PHE A 13 38.03 10.52 14.32
N ARG A 14 39.04 10.20 15.12
CA ARG A 14 40.33 9.71 14.62
C ARG A 14 40.18 8.41 13.83
N SER A 15 39.37 7.47 14.31
CA SER A 15 39.11 6.20 13.60
C SER A 15 38.08 6.33 12.47
N GLY A 16 37.10 7.24 12.60
CA GLY A 16 35.99 7.37 11.65
C GLY A 16 36.18 8.38 10.52
N ALA A 17 37.16 9.28 10.61
CA ALA A 17 37.33 10.35 9.61
C ALA A 17 37.59 9.80 8.20
N ASP A 18 38.52 8.86 8.06
CA ASP A 18 38.87 8.27 6.74
C ASP A 18 37.70 7.47 6.16
N TRP A 19 36.94 6.79 7.03
CA TRP A 19 35.69 6.13 6.64
C TRP A 19 34.64 7.12 6.14
N GLY A 20 34.43 8.23 6.85
CA GLY A 20 33.49 9.27 6.43
C GLY A 20 33.82 9.84 5.05
N VAL A 21 35.10 10.10 4.78
CA VAL A 21 35.53 10.61 3.47
C VAL A 21 35.37 9.55 2.38
N ARG A 22 35.84 8.32 2.61
CA ARG A 22 35.72 7.24 1.61
C ARG A 22 34.28 6.92 1.23
N LEU A 23 33.37 6.95 2.20
CA LEU A 23 31.94 6.71 2.00
C LEU A 23 31.24 7.86 1.27
N ALA A 24 31.70 9.10 1.48
CA ALA A 24 31.24 10.26 0.73
C ALA A 24 31.72 10.20 -0.73
N GLU A 25 32.98 9.83 -0.95
CA GLU A 25 33.57 9.62 -2.30
C GLU A 25 32.83 8.55 -3.09
N ALA A 26 32.60 7.38 -2.48
CA ALA A 26 31.91 6.26 -3.11
C ALA A 26 30.50 6.62 -3.63
N GLY A 27 29.86 7.62 -3.05
CA GLY A 27 28.50 8.01 -3.39
C GLY A 27 28.40 9.29 -4.23
N ASP A 28 29.50 10.02 -4.44
CA ASP A 28 29.46 11.46 -4.79
C ASP A 28 28.46 12.21 -3.88
N HIS A 29 28.71 12.09 -2.57
CA HIS A 29 27.81 12.59 -1.53
C HIS A 29 28.50 13.67 -0.70
N GLU A 30 27.71 14.64 -0.24
CA GLU A 30 28.19 15.65 0.70
C GLU A 30 28.38 15.02 2.09
N LEU A 31 29.56 15.26 2.69
CA LEU A 31 29.87 14.76 4.03
C LEU A 31 29.44 15.79 5.08
N HIS A 32 28.62 15.34 6.03
CA HIS A 32 28.27 16.08 7.23
C HIS A 32 28.78 15.33 8.46
N VAL A 33 29.33 16.05 9.43
CA VAL A 33 29.74 15.46 10.71
C VAL A 33 28.81 15.94 11.82
N LEU A 34 28.22 14.99 12.54
CA LEU A 34 27.31 15.24 13.64
C LEU A 34 27.98 14.85 14.96
N ILE A 35 28.21 15.85 15.81
CA ILE A 35 28.84 15.69 17.11
C ILE A 35 27.76 15.62 18.19
N LEU A 36 27.69 14.51 18.91
CA LEU A 36 26.70 14.30 19.96
C LEU A 36 27.15 14.89 21.30
N GLY A 37 26.41 15.89 21.79
CA GLY A 37 26.62 16.52 23.10
C GLY A 37 26.02 17.93 23.17
N SER A 38 26.01 18.52 24.36
CA SER A 38 25.48 19.87 24.60
C SER A 38 26.55 20.97 24.60
N ASP A 39 27.83 20.63 24.77
CA ASP A 39 28.94 21.58 24.77
C ASP A 39 30.23 20.95 24.21
N ARG A 40 30.40 21.00 22.88
CA ARG A 40 31.50 20.36 22.14
C ARG A 40 32.20 21.34 21.19
N ALA A 41 32.29 22.62 21.55
CA ALA A 41 32.85 23.66 20.68
C ALA A 41 34.32 23.40 20.30
N VAL A 42 35.13 22.86 21.22
CA VAL A 42 36.54 22.53 20.97
C VAL A 42 36.66 21.36 20.00
N LEU A 43 35.89 20.29 20.22
CA LEU A 43 35.88 19.13 19.35
C LEU A 43 35.38 19.51 17.95
N ARG A 44 34.36 20.36 17.86
CA ARG A 44 33.86 20.90 16.59
C ARG A 44 34.96 21.60 15.79
N LYS A 45 35.69 22.55 16.41
CA LYS A 45 36.78 23.26 15.73
C LYS A 45 37.90 22.32 15.29
N LEU A 46 38.22 21.31 16.12
CA LEU A 46 39.22 20.30 15.78
C LEU A 46 38.80 19.49 14.55
N VAL A 47 37.53 19.06 14.51
CA VAL A 47 36.93 18.31 13.40
C VAL A 47 36.94 19.16 12.14
N GLU A 48 36.44 20.40 12.20
CA GLU A 48 36.44 21.33 11.05
C GLU A 48 37.86 21.49 10.48
N SER A 49 38.84 21.82 11.33
CA SER A 49 40.22 22.05 10.88
C SER A 49 40.90 20.81 10.29
N ARG A 50 40.78 19.64 10.93
CA ARG A 50 41.44 18.41 10.45
C ARG A 50 40.75 17.82 9.23
N LEU A 51 39.43 17.93 9.15
CA LEU A 51 38.68 17.39 8.03
C LEU A 51 38.86 18.27 6.79
N GLU A 52 38.89 19.60 6.94
CA GLU A 52 39.25 20.52 5.85
C GLU A 52 40.65 20.21 5.29
N GLU A 53 41.65 19.92 6.14
CA GLU A 53 42.98 19.54 5.68
C GLU A 53 42.98 18.22 4.88
N LYS A 54 42.21 17.22 5.33
CA LYS A 54 42.06 15.94 4.63
C LYS A 54 41.31 16.10 3.31
N LEU A 55 40.23 16.87 3.31
CA LEU A 55 39.38 17.10 2.14
C LEU A 55 40.05 18.00 1.11
N GLN A 56 40.97 18.89 1.46
CA GLN A 56 41.78 19.61 0.46
C GLN A 56 42.66 18.68 -0.39
N ARG A 57 42.97 17.48 0.12
CA ARG A 57 43.76 16.47 -0.62
C ARG A 57 42.90 15.56 -1.49
N GLN A 58 41.57 15.65 -1.38
CA GLN A 58 40.59 14.79 -2.05
C GLN A 58 39.52 15.66 -2.74
N GLU A 59 38.72 15.13 -3.68
CA GLU A 59 37.70 15.94 -4.39
C GLU A 59 36.38 16.10 -3.60
N THR A 60 36.34 15.63 -2.35
CA THR A 60 35.13 15.60 -1.51
C THR A 60 34.89 16.93 -0.79
N GLN A 61 33.62 17.33 -0.68
CA GLN A 61 33.23 18.59 -0.01
C GLN A 61 32.67 18.35 1.41
N LEU A 62 33.20 19.07 2.39
CA LEU A 62 32.59 19.18 3.73
C LEU A 62 31.42 20.15 3.66
N ALA A 63 30.21 19.65 3.86
CA ALA A 63 29.03 20.51 3.84
C ALA A 63 28.76 21.18 5.19
N SER A 64 28.90 20.45 6.31
CA SER A 64 28.74 21.05 7.64
C SER A 64 29.24 20.17 8.80
N VAL A 65 29.68 20.81 9.89
CA VAL A 65 29.87 20.17 11.20
C VAL A 65 28.85 20.75 12.19
N ALA A 66 27.98 19.89 12.74
CA ALA A 66 26.91 20.28 13.66
C ALA A 66 27.06 19.60 15.02
N VAL A 67 26.68 20.31 16.09
CA VAL A 67 26.63 19.77 17.46
C VAL A 67 25.17 19.64 17.86
N VAL A 68 24.76 18.44 18.28
CA VAL A 68 23.36 18.11 18.56
C VAL A 68 23.26 17.35 19.89
N PRO A 69 22.18 17.54 20.69
CA PRO A 69 21.99 16.79 21.94
C PRO A 69 22.02 15.28 21.72
N GLN A 70 22.49 14.53 22.74
CA GLN A 70 22.51 13.06 22.77
C GLN A 70 21.09 12.48 22.91
N THR A 71 20.25 12.68 21.89
CA THR A 71 18.88 12.19 21.83
C THR A 71 18.53 11.75 20.42
N LEU A 72 17.76 10.66 20.31
CA LEU A 72 17.28 10.13 19.02
C LEU A 72 16.49 11.18 18.22
N GLN A 73 15.68 11.98 18.89
CA GLN A 73 14.83 12.98 18.25
C GLN A 73 15.65 14.05 17.53
N ALA A 74 16.68 14.58 18.19
CA ALA A 74 17.49 15.65 17.63
C ALA A 74 18.36 15.16 16.45
N VAL A 75 18.86 13.92 16.52
CA VAL A 75 19.58 13.30 15.38
C VAL A 75 18.65 13.10 14.18
N ASN A 76 17.45 12.55 14.41
CA ASN A 76 16.48 12.35 13.33
C ASN A 76 16.02 13.65 12.68
N GLU A 77 15.88 14.74 13.46
CA GLU A 77 15.54 16.06 12.93
C GLU A 77 16.64 16.60 11.99
N PHE A 78 17.90 16.48 12.39
CA PHE A 78 19.04 16.88 11.57
C PHE A 78 19.13 16.06 10.27
N VAL A 79 19.07 14.73 10.40
CA VAL A 79 19.10 13.77 9.28
C VAL A 79 17.95 14.04 8.30
N HIS A 80 16.77 14.42 8.80
CA HIS A 80 15.62 14.76 7.97
C HIS A 80 15.84 16.04 7.15
N ASN A 81 16.39 17.08 7.78
CA ASN A 81 16.62 18.37 7.13
C ASN A 81 17.63 18.28 5.98
N ILE A 82 18.62 17.41 6.10
CA ILE A 82 19.72 17.25 5.14
C ILE A 82 19.44 16.17 4.09
N GLN A 83 18.30 15.47 4.18
CA GLN A 83 17.98 14.32 3.31
C GLN A 83 19.10 13.27 3.29
N CYS A 84 19.55 12.90 4.48
CA CYS A 84 20.64 11.94 4.67
C CYS A 84 20.26 10.56 4.10
N ARG A 85 21.15 10.03 3.24
CA ARG A 85 21.02 8.69 2.64
C ARG A 85 21.59 7.62 3.58
N TRP A 86 22.78 7.88 4.10
CA TRP A 86 23.52 6.99 4.98
C TRP A 86 23.92 7.70 6.28
N LEU A 87 23.45 7.15 7.40
CA LEU A 87 23.85 7.55 8.74
C LEU A 87 24.91 6.58 9.25
N ILE A 88 26.13 7.06 9.47
CA ILE A 88 27.24 6.25 9.96
C ILE A 88 27.38 6.54 11.46
N VAL A 89 27.17 5.53 12.28
CA VAL A 89 27.32 5.60 13.74
C VAL A 89 28.62 4.92 14.12
N MET A 90 29.59 5.69 14.60
CA MET A 90 30.84 5.13 15.10
C MET A 90 30.61 4.44 16.44
N HIS A 91 31.11 3.21 16.57
CA HIS A 91 31.02 2.46 17.81
C HIS A 91 31.77 3.17 18.95
N GLY A 92 31.22 3.09 20.16
CA GLY A 92 31.85 3.63 21.36
C GLY A 92 31.31 2.92 22.59
N VAL A 93 32.23 2.48 23.45
CA VAL A 93 31.94 1.64 24.62
C VAL A 93 30.95 2.28 25.59
N ASP A 94 31.00 3.61 25.74
CA ASP A 94 30.21 4.34 26.74
C ASP A 94 28.76 4.69 26.31
N GLN A 95 28.37 4.45 25.05
CA GLN A 95 27.10 4.96 24.47
C GLN A 95 26.24 3.90 23.79
N HIS A 96 26.38 2.64 24.22
CA HIS A 96 25.77 1.49 23.57
C HIS A 96 24.23 1.59 23.44
N SER A 97 23.52 2.19 24.41
CA SER A 97 22.05 2.33 24.37
C SER A 97 21.57 3.28 23.26
N LEU A 98 22.16 4.47 23.15
CA LEU A 98 21.79 5.46 22.14
C LEU A 98 22.22 5.02 20.73
N GLN A 99 23.37 4.36 20.59
CA GLN A 99 23.82 3.82 19.31
C GLN A 99 22.89 2.69 18.82
N ARG A 100 22.46 1.81 19.73
CA ARG A 100 21.44 0.78 19.42
C ARG A 100 20.12 1.42 19.04
N GLU A 101 19.65 2.43 19.77
CA GLU A 101 18.42 3.14 19.41
C GLU A 101 18.51 3.80 18.04
N LEU A 102 19.62 4.47 17.71
CA LEU A 102 19.85 5.06 16.40
C LEU A 102 19.81 4.00 15.30
N PHE A 103 20.55 2.90 15.46
CA PHE A 103 20.54 1.80 14.50
C PHE A 103 19.13 1.20 14.33
N GLU A 104 18.38 1.04 15.43
CA GLU A 104 17.06 0.42 15.41
C GLU A 104 15.93 1.36 14.96
N HIS A 105 16.08 2.68 15.08
CA HIS A 105 14.96 3.62 14.91
C HIS A 105 15.25 4.80 13.97
N ALA A 106 16.46 4.93 13.44
CA ALA A 106 16.76 5.96 12.44
C ALA A 106 15.85 5.85 11.20
N SER A 107 15.52 7.03 10.65
CA SER A 107 14.63 7.18 9.50
C SER A 107 15.30 6.93 8.14
N CYS A 108 16.61 6.72 8.11
CA CYS A 108 17.42 6.49 6.91
C CYS A 108 18.22 5.17 7.02
N SER A 109 18.96 4.82 5.96
CA SER A 109 19.86 3.68 6.03
C SER A 109 20.99 3.98 7.01
N THR A 110 21.24 3.04 7.92
CA THR A 110 22.18 3.24 9.04
C THR A 110 23.26 2.18 9.00
N VAL A 111 24.50 2.62 9.21
CA VAL A 111 25.68 1.76 9.34
C VAL A 111 26.25 1.97 10.73
N TRP A 112 26.32 0.92 11.53
CA TRP A 112 27.02 0.94 12.81
C TRP A 112 28.39 0.32 12.62
N LEU A 113 29.43 1.14 12.73
CA LEU A 113 30.79 0.80 12.34
C LEU A 113 31.72 0.80 13.56
N ASN A 114 32.42 -0.30 13.79
CA ASN A 114 33.64 -0.34 14.59
C ASN A 114 34.84 -0.36 13.63
N ALA A 115 35.55 0.77 13.54
CA ALA A 115 36.68 0.97 12.65
C ALA A 115 38.00 0.71 13.38
N VAL A 116 38.64 -0.41 13.05
CA VAL A 116 39.94 -0.82 13.60
C VAL A 116 41.09 -0.38 12.68
N ALA A 117 40.83 -0.33 11.37
CA ALA A 117 41.81 0.03 10.35
C ALA A 117 41.25 1.09 9.38
N GLU A 118 42.11 1.57 8.47
CA GLU A 118 41.72 2.41 7.34
C GLU A 118 40.72 1.69 6.42
N PRO A 119 39.84 2.42 5.71
CA PRO A 119 38.83 1.82 4.87
C PRO A 119 39.46 0.99 3.74
N PRO A 120 38.86 -0.16 3.36
CA PRO A 120 39.42 -1.04 2.35
C PRO A 120 39.43 -0.37 0.97
N ILE A 121 40.50 -0.64 0.21
CA ILE A 121 40.73 -0.08 -1.13
C ILE A 121 40.38 -1.08 -2.23
N GLY A 122 40.25 -2.37 -1.91
CA GLY A 122 39.94 -3.44 -2.87
C GLY A 122 38.90 -4.44 -2.36
N GLU A 123 38.21 -5.10 -3.30
CA GLU A 123 37.13 -6.06 -3.03
C GLU A 123 37.60 -7.29 -2.22
N SER A 124 38.88 -7.65 -2.33
CA SER A 124 39.49 -8.75 -1.59
C SER A 124 39.50 -8.57 -0.07
N HIS A 125 39.36 -7.32 0.39
CA HIS A 125 39.30 -6.95 1.80
C HIS A 125 37.85 -6.76 2.27
N LEU A 126 36.85 -7.01 1.42
CA LEU A 126 35.43 -6.87 1.74
C LEU A 126 34.76 -8.23 1.92
N TRP A 127 34.29 -8.48 3.14
CA TRP A 127 33.70 -9.74 3.54
C TRP A 127 32.22 -9.56 3.87
N GLY A 128 31.37 -10.47 3.40
CA GLY A 128 29.94 -10.47 3.69
C GLY A 128 29.55 -11.61 4.63
N LEU A 129 28.92 -11.31 5.76
CA LEU A 129 28.27 -12.31 6.60
C LEU A 129 26.78 -12.39 6.23
N THR A 130 26.34 -13.51 5.67
CA THR A 130 24.94 -13.67 5.23
C THR A 130 24.34 -15.01 5.67
N GLN A 131 23.02 -15.00 5.87
CA GLN A 131 22.23 -16.19 6.24
C GLN A 131 21.39 -16.74 5.09
N SER A 132 21.08 -15.95 4.07
CA SER A 132 20.12 -16.38 3.03
C SER A 132 20.29 -15.72 1.67
N ASP A 133 20.84 -14.50 1.61
CA ASP A 133 20.94 -13.74 0.37
C ASP A 133 22.25 -12.96 0.32
N SER A 134 23.17 -13.40 -0.54
CA SER A 134 24.41 -12.67 -0.84
C SER A 134 24.13 -11.44 -1.73
N GLY A 135 23.03 -11.43 -2.49
CA GLY A 135 22.66 -10.35 -3.41
C GLY A 135 22.29 -9.05 -2.70
N SER A 136 21.68 -9.13 -1.51
CA SER A 136 21.43 -7.92 -0.72
C SER A 136 22.72 -7.29 -0.19
N LEU A 137 23.75 -8.08 0.12
CA LEU A 137 25.03 -7.59 0.63
C LEU A 137 25.92 -7.04 -0.49
N SER A 138 25.92 -7.66 -1.67
CA SER A 138 26.61 -7.10 -2.84
C SER A 138 26.00 -5.75 -3.25
N SER A 139 24.67 -5.64 -3.23
CA SER A 139 23.99 -4.37 -3.47
C SER A 139 24.32 -3.31 -2.41
N ILE A 140 24.50 -3.70 -1.15
CA ILE A 140 24.92 -2.78 -0.09
C ILE A 140 26.38 -2.35 -0.29
N GLY A 141 27.29 -3.28 -0.54
CA GLY A 141 28.70 -2.97 -0.80
C GLY A 141 28.86 -2.00 -1.97
N ARG A 142 28.16 -2.26 -3.08
CA ARG A 142 28.19 -1.40 -4.26
C ARG A 142 27.61 -0.01 -3.98
N GLU A 143 26.60 0.09 -3.13
CA GLU A 143 25.96 1.36 -2.75
C GLU A 143 26.74 2.14 -1.69
N LEU A 144 27.52 1.45 -0.86
CA LEU A 144 28.23 2.01 0.28
C LEU A 144 29.68 2.38 -0.07
N LEU A 145 30.38 1.52 -0.81
CA LEU A 145 31.83 1.60 -1.06
C LEU A 145 32.21 1.47 -2.55
N GLU A 146 31.23 1.30 -3.45
CA GLU A 146 31.45 0.94 -4.87
C GLU A 146 32.22 -0.39 -5.07
N MET A 147 32.12 -1.29 -4.09
CA MET A 147 32.82 -2.57 -4.08
C MET A 147 31.86 -3.71 -3.79
N GLU A 148 32.07 -4.88 -4.39
CA GLU A 148 31.32 -6.09 -4.02
C GLU A 148 32.11 -6.97 -3.04
N PRO A 149 31.46 -7.60 -2.04
CA PRO A 149 32.14 -8.54 -1.18
C PRO A 149 32.60 -9.75 -2.00
N GLU A 150 33.90 -10.03 -2.01
CA GLU A 150 34.46 -11.17 -2.73
C GLU A 150 34.31 -12.48 -1.93
N ARG A 151 34.32 -12.37 -0.58
CA ARG A 151 34.23 -13.50 0.34
C ARG A 151 32.95 -13.45 1.16
N PHE A 152 32.28 -14.60 1.27
CA PHE A 152 31.07 -14.75 2.09
C PHE A 152 31.26 -15.81 3.17
N LEU A 153 30.97 -15.43 4.41
CA LEU A 153 30.88 -16.33 5.54
C LEU A 153 29.40 -16.69 5.77
N TRP A 154 29.12 -17.99 5.78
CA TRP A 154 27.77 -18.54 5.96
C TRP A 154 27.59 -19.01 7.40
N THR A 155 26.55 -18.51 8.08
CA THR A 155 26.24 -18.90 9.47
C THR A 155 24.91 -19.63 9.52
N GLU A 156 24.88 -20.83 10.07
CA GLU A 156 23.62 -21.50 10.45
C GLU A 156 23.16 -20.96 11.83
N LEU A 157 21.89 -20.58 11.94
CA LEU A 157 21.29 -20.15 13.21
C LEU A 157 21.19 -21.37 14.16
N PRO A 158 21.42 -21.21 15.48
CA PRO A 158 21.01 -22.22 16.44
C PRO A 158 19.48 -22.41 16.36
N ASP A 159 19.02 -23.66 16.33
CA ASP A 159 17.59 -24.01 16.28
C ASP A 159 16.84 -23.46 17.51
N GLU A 160 15.67 -22.84 17.31
CA GLU A 160 14.79 -22.35 18.38
C GLU A 160 14.38 -23.53 19.29
N GLY A 161 15.07 -23.69 20.43
CA GLY A 161 14.81 -24.73 21.42
C GLY A 161 16.02 -25.19 22.22
N ALA A 162 17.24 -24.89 21.76
CA ALA A 162 18.44 -25.09 22.58
C ALA A 162 18.51 -23.97 23.63
N ALA A 163 18.13 -24.26 24.88
CA ALA A 163 18.48 -23.40 26.00
C ALA A 163 19.99 -23.11 25.96
N PRO A 164 20.45 -21.90 26.32
CA PRO A 164 21.88 -21.69 26.53
C PRO A 164 22.29 -22.72 27.58
N LYS A 165 23.16 -23.66 27.22
CA LYS A 165 23.78 -24.54 28.21
C LYS A 165 24.55 -23.61 29.13
N SER A 166 23.99 -23.31 30.29
CA SER A 166 24.75 -22.85 31.43
C SER A 166 25.72 -23.98 31.75
N THR A 167 26.94 -23.89 31.23
CA THR A 167 28.07 -24.67 31.70
C THR A 167 28.33 -24.21 33.13
N GLU A 168 27.67 -24.87 34.08
CA GLU A 168 28.13 -24.88 35.46
C GLU A 168 29.55 -25.45 35.48
N GLY A 169 30.48 -24.64 35.98
CA GLY A 169 31.80 -25.08 36.41
C GLY A 169 32.87 -25.08 35.32
N THR A 170 33.54 -23.95 35.13
CA THR A 170 34.99 -23.78 35.39
C THR A 170 35.38 -22.34 35.09
N SER A 171 36.20 -21.79 35.97
CA SER A 171 36.81 -20.46 35.87
C SER A 171 37.67 -20.34 34.61
N ASP A 172 37.55 -19.20 33.91
CA ASP A 172 38.54 -18.62 32.99
C ASP A 172 38.64 -19.14 31.53
N GLU A 173 37.54 -19.48 30.86
CA GLU A 173 37.50 -19.58 29.38
C GLU A 173 36.49 -18.59 28.78
N GLU A 174 36.98 -17.65 27.97
CA GLU A 174 36.21 -16.64 27.23
C GLU A 174 35.10 -17.29 26.39
N SER A 175 33.84 -17.05 26.77
CA SER A 175 32.64 -17.35 25.99
C SER A 175 32.73 -16.66 24.63
N SER A 176 33.32 -17.35 23.66
CA SER A 176 33.52 -16.84 22.30
C SER A 176 32.27 -17.12 21.47
N SER A 177 31.63 -16.06 20.99
CA SER A 177 30.54 -16.13 19.99
C SER A 177 30.83 -17.14 18.88
N PRO A 178 29.84 -17.89 18.35
CA PRO A 178 30.04 -18.73 17.17
C PRO A 178 30.66 -17.97 15.99
N TRP A 179 30.39 -16.67 15.91
CA TRP A 179 30.91 -15.80 14.85
C TRP A 179 32.37 -15.40 15.07
N SER A 180 32.84 -15.23 16.31
CA SER A 180 34.25 -14.90 16.58
C SER A 180 35.15 -16.09 16.29
N ILE A 181 34.68 -17.31 16.59
CA ILE A 181 35.38 -18.56 16.24
C ILE A 181 35.49 -18.73 14.71
N GLN A 182 34.44 -18.42 13.95
CA GLN A 182 34.48 -18.48 12.48
C GLN A 182 35.42 -17.43 11.88
N LEU A 183 35.47 -16.22 12.44
CA LEU A 183 36.41 -15.19 11.99
C LEU A 183 37.86 -15.57 12.27
N GLN A 184 38.15 -16.17 13.44
CA GLN A 184 39.48 -16.69 13.75
C GLN A 184 39.90 -17.84 12.82
N GLN A 185 38.95 -18.69 12.42
CA GLN A 185 39.21 -19.78 11.47
C GLN A 185 39.41 -19.29 10.02
N ALA A 186 38.92 -18.09 9.71
CA ALA A 186 38.95 -17.56 8.35
C ALA A 186 40.22 -16.75 8.01
N ASP A 187 41.16 -16.60 8.94
CA ASP A 187 42.45 -15.90 8.77
C ASP A 187 42.27 -14.47 8.23
N ALA A 188 41.33 -13.74 8.84
CA ALA A 188 41.02 -12.35 8.45
C ALA A 188 42.18 -11.41 8.81
N LEU A 189 42.53 -10.51 7.90
CA LEU A 189 43.69 -9.63 8.05
C LEU A 189 43.35 -8.32 8.77
N PRO A 190 44.33 -7.67 9.44
CA PRO A 190 44.20 -6.31 9.95
C PRO A 190 44.01 -5.33 8.77
N GLY A 191 42.76 -4.96 8.48
CA GLY A 191 42.38 -4.17 7.30
C GLY A 191 41.12 -4.66 6.59
N ASP A 192 40.65 -5.87 6.90
CA ASP A 192 39.41 -6.39 6.32
C ASP A 192 38.17 -5.73 6.93
N LEU A 193 37.12 -5.57 6.13
CA LEU A 193 35.80 -5.10 6.54
C LEU A 193 34.79 -6.24 6.48
N LEU A 194 34.17 -6.54 7.62
CA LEU A 194 33.05 -7.45 7.71
C LEU A 194 31.71 -6.70 7.66
N LEU A 195 30.96 -6.89 6.57
CA LEU A 195 29.61 -6.38 6.40
C LEU A 195 28.57 -7.38 6.89
N ILE A 196 27.73 -6.95 7.83
CA ILE A 196 26.62 -7.73 8.36
C ILE A 196 25.32 -6.99 8.07
N ASN A 197 24.45 -7.56 7.24
CA ASN A 197 23.16 -6.96 6.93
C ASN A 197 22.09 -7.42 7.93
N ILE A 198 21.55 -6.49 8.73
CA ILE A 198 20.50 -6.77 9.70
C ILE A 198 19.13 -6.44 9.08
N GLN A 199 18.44 -7.48 8.62
CA GLN A 199 17.10 -7.38 8.05
C GLN A 199 16.02 -7.57 9.11
N ARG A 200 14.95 -6.76 9.06
CA ARG A 200 13.79 -6.91 9.96
C ARG A 200 13.11 -8.28 9.76
N GLY A 201 13.01 -9.08 10.82
CA GLY A 201 12.49 -10.44 10.83
C GLY A 201 12.22 -10.97 12.26
N ARG A 202 11.85 -12.25 12.38
CA ARG A 202 11.45 -12.85 13.67
C ARG A 202 12.61 -13.10 14.64
N ASN A 203 13.84 -13.18 14.12
CA ASN A 203 15.05 -13.51 14.88
C ASN A 203 16.06 -12.34 14.91
N VAL A 204 15.58 -11.10 14.70
CA VAL A 204 16.46 -9.91 14.65
C VAL A 204 17.23 -9.76 15.94
N ASP A 205 16.59 -9.96 17.09
CA ASP A 205 17.22 -9.72 18.38
C ASP A 205 18.38 -10.70 18.62
N LEU A 206 18.20 -11.98 18.30
CA LEU A 206 19.26 -13.00 18.35
C LEU A 206 20.45 -12.67 17.42
N ILE A 207 20.16 -12.22 16.20
CA ILE A 207 21.19 -11.87 15.21
C ILE A 207 21.90 -10.58 15.65
N LEU A 208 21.15 -9.60 16.14
CA LEU A 208 21.70 -8.34 16.59
C LEU A 208 22.57 -8.54 17.83
N ASP A 209 22.16 -9.37 18.78
CA ASP A 209 22.95 -9.62 20.00
C ASP A 209 24.28 -10.33 19.66
N GLY A 210 24.29 -11.31 18.75
CA GLY A 210 25.53 -11.92 18.25
C GLY A 210 26.40 -10.94 17.43
N ALA A 211 25.77 -10.04 16.68
CA ALA A 211 26.46 -9.01 15.91
C ALA A 211 27.10 -7.94 16.80
N LEU A 212 26.43 -7.60 17.90
CA LEU A 212 26.94 -6.68 18.91
C LEU A 212 28.11 -7.29 19.66
N GLU A 213 28.11 -8.60 19.89
CA GLU A 213 29.25 -9.29 20.50
C GLU A 213 30.51 -9.17 19.63
N LEU A 214 30.39 -9.36 18.31
CA LEU A 214 31.50 -9.10 17.38
C LEU A 214 31.93 -7.64 17.38
N LEU A 215 30.96 -6.74 17.37
CA LEU A 215 31.21 -5.31 17.30
C LEU A 215 31.91 -4.79 18.58
N ASN A 216 31.65 -5.42 19.73
CA ASN A 216 32.29 -5.16 21.02
C ASN A 216 33.60 -5.93 21.22
N SER A 217 33.92 -6.91 20.37
CA SER A 217 35.18 -7.65 20.47
C SER A 217 36.36 -6.77 20.03
N ASN A 218 37.50 -6.85 20.72
CA ASN A 218 38.75 -6.17 20.35
C ASN A 218 39.45 -6.85 19.15
N GLY A 219 38.68 -7.32 18.17
CA GLY A 219 39.19 -8.03 17.01
C GLY A 219 40.06 -7.12 16.12
N GLU A 220 40.88 -7.75 15.26
CA GLU A 220 41.75 -7.05 14.31
C GLU A 220 40.99 -6.55 13.05
N VAL A 221 39.71 -6.89 12.92
CA VAL A 221 38.87 -6.68 11.73
C VAL A 221 37.86 -5.56 11.97
N SER A 222 37.64 -4.70 10.97
CA SER A 222 36.60 -3.67 11.05
C SER A 222 35.23 -4.30 10.83
N VAL A 223 34.25 -3.99 11.68
CA VAL A 223 32.90 -4.59 11.61
C VAL A 223 31.86 -3.52 11.34
N ALA A 224 31.03 -3.72 10.32
CA ALA A 224 29.96 -2.82 9.93
C ALA A 224 28.61 -3.54 9.91
N LEU A 225 27.73 -3.16 10.84
CA LEU A 225 26.33 -3.57 10.82
C LEU A 225 25.57 -2.61 9.93
N VAL A 226 24.89 -3.14 8.91
CA VAL A 226 24.15 -2.33 7.95
C VAL A 226 22.67 -2.62 8.07
N ARG A 227 21.88 -1.55 8.11
CA ARG A 227 20.43 -1.61 8.03
C ARG A 227 19.93 -0.62 6.99
N ARG A 228 19.14 -1.12 6.03
CA ARG A 228 18.45 -0.25 5.07
C ARG A 228 17.26 0.47 5.72
N GLY A 229 17.17 1.78 5.48
CA GLY A 229 16.05 2.61 5.94
C GLY A 229 14.76 2.31 5.17
N PRO A 230 13.59 2.72 5.68
CA PRO A 230 12.33 2.60 4.96
C PRO A 230 12.37 3.47 3.68
N THR A 231 12.04 2.88 2.53
CA THR A 231 11.94 3.59 1.25
C THR A 231 10.88 4.71 1.30
N THR A 232 11.04 5.77 0.50
CA THR A 232 10.21 7.00 0.52
C THR A 232 8.69 6.74 0.36
N VAL A 233 8.31 5.72 -0.40
CA VAL A 233 6.91 5.27 -0.55
C VAL A 233 6.38 4.67 0.76
N MET A 234 7.22 3.93 1.49
CA MET A 234 6.89 3.37 2.80
C MET A 234 6.63 4.47 3.83
N ASN A 235 7.29 5.63 3.73
CA ASN A 235 7.06 6.78 4.61
C ASN A 235 5.68 7.43 4.40
N TRP A 236 5.20 7.54 3.16
CA TRP A 236 3.84 8.02 2.87
C TRP A 236 2.77 7.05 3.36
N VAL A 237 2.95 5.75 3.09
CA VAL A 237 2.06 4.69 3.58
C VAL A 237 2.06 4.65 5.12
N ALA A 238 3.21 4.82 5.77
CA ALA A 238 3.33 4.88 7.22
C ALA A 238 2.72 6.16 7.82
N ARG A 239 2.77 7.31 7.13
CA ARG A 239 2.06 8.55 7.53
C ARG A 239 0.55 8.37 7.42
N LEU A 240 0.06 7.85 6.29
CA LEU A 240 -1.36 7.58 6.08
C LEU A 240 -1.88 6.58 7.13
N ARG A 241 -1.07 5.58 7.47
CA ARG A 241 -1.37 4.60 8.51
C ARG A 241 -1.41 5.21 9.91
N ARG A 242 -0.44 6.06 10.28
CA ARG A 242 -0.47 6.78 11.57
C ARG A 242 -1.69 7.68 11.70
N TRP A 243 -2.06 8.36 10.61
CA TRP A 243 -3.32 9.11 10.56
C TRP A 243 -4.54 8.19 10.72
N GLY A 244 -4.57 7.03 10.05
CA GLY A 244 -5.63 6.03 10.21
C GLY A 244 -5.76 5.51 11.65
N GLU A 245 -4.64 5.26 12.34
CA GLU A 245 -4.61 4.83 13.74
C GLU A 245 -5.17 5.93 14.69
N THR A 246 -5.05 7.21 14.35
CA THR A 246 -5.69 8.32 15.10
C THR A 246 -7.20 8.44 14.86
N VAL A 247 -7.70 8.06 13.67
CA VAL A 247 -9.13 8.17 13.30
C VAL A 247 -9.93 6.92 13.72
N ALA A 248 -9.30 5.74 13.74
CA ALA A 248 -9.92 4.49 14.17
C ALA A 248 -8.91 3.59 14.90
N PRO A 249 -9.05 3.39 16.24
CA PRO A 249 -8.14 2.51 16.99
C PRO A 249 -8.18 1.08 16.43
N SER A 250 -7.09 0.34 16.56
CA SER A 250 -6.99 -1.02 16.00
C SER A 250 -8.04 -1.95 16.64
N MET A 251 -8.73 -2.77 15.85
CA MET A 251 -9.77 -3.68 16.37
C MET A 251 -9.19 -4.72 17.34
N ALA A 252 -9.95 -5.14 18.35
CA ALA A 252 -9.59 -6.26 19.21
C ALA A 252 -9.46 -7.56 18.38
N ARG A 253 -8.64 -8.51 18.85
CA ARG A 253 -8.37 -9.76 18.11
C ARG A 253 -9.64 -10.58 17.86
N GLU A 254 -10.53 -10.69 18.85
CA GLU A 254 -11.80 -11.42 18.70
C GLU A 254 -12.69 -10.81 17.61
N GLN A 255 -12.86 -9.49 17.62
CA GLN A 255 -13.66 -8.76 16.62
C GLN A 255 -13.14 -8.97 15.19
N ARG A 256 -11.81 -9.05 15.01
CA ARG A 256 -11.21 -9.34 13.70
C ARG A 256 -11.53 -10.75 13.22
N ILE A 257 -11.46 -11.73 14.12
CA ILE A 257 -11.74 -13.14 13.80
C ILE A 257 -13.21 -13.31 13.46
N GLU A 258 -14.10 -12.71 14.25
CA GLU A 258 -15.55 -12.75 14.03
C GLU A 258 -15.93 -12.12 12.69
N LEU A 259 -15.46 -10.89 12.41
CA LEU A 259 -15.69 -10.20 11.15
C LEU A 259 -15.16 -11.01 9.95
N THR A 260 -13.96 -11.57 10.08
CA THR A 260 -13.33 -12.37 9.02
C THR A 260 -14.17 -13.61 8.72
N LYS A 261 -14.61 -14.32 9.77
CA LYS A 261 -15.43 -15.53 9.65
C LYS A 261 -16.80 -15.22 9.06
N GLU A 262 -17.44 -14.13 9.49
CA GLU A 262 -18.73 -13.70 8.97
C GLU A 262 -18.66 -13.35 7.47
N LEU A 263 -17.64 -12.59 7.07
CA LEU A 263 -17.42 -12.26 5.66
C LEU A 263 -17.02 -13.49 4.83
N GLU A 264 -16.26 -14.43 5.39
CA GLU A 264 -15.87 -15.67 4.70
C GLU A 264 -17.05 -16.62 4.48
N VAL A 265 -17.90 -16.81 5.50
CA VAL A 265 -19.10 -17.65 5.39
C VAL A 265 -20.11 -17.00 4.43
N GLY A 266 -20.35 -15.69 4.58
CA GLY A 266 -21.31 -14.98 3.73
C GLY A 266 -20.83 -14.69 2.30
N SER A 267 -19.56 -14.98 1.99
CA SER A 267 -19.00 -14.89 0.62
C SER A 267 -19.12 -16.20 -0.16
N GLN A 268 -19.68 -17.26 0.43
CA GLN A 268 -19.94 -18.52 -0.27
C GLN A 268 -21.34 -18.49 -0.90
N ALA A 269 -21.41 -18.73 -2.20
CA ALA A 269 -22.70 -18.83 -2.89
C ALA A 269 -23.48 -20.03 -2.37
N ASN A 270 -24.66 -19.76 -1.80
CA ASN A 270 -25.63 -20.77 -1.39
C ASN A 270 -26.96 -20.55 -2.11
N TRP A 271 -27.86 -21.54 -2.04
CA TRP A 271 -29.17 -21.46 -2.69
C TRP A 271 -30.05 -20.33 -2.13
N GLU A 272 -29.90 -20.02 -0.83
CA GLU A 272 -30.61 -18.91 -0.18
C GLU A 272 -30.20 -17.55 -0.76
N TYR A 273 -28.89 -17.32 -0.95
CA TYR A 273 -28.35 -16.14 -1.59
C TYR A 273 -28.89 -15.98 -3.02
N LEU A 274 -28.87 -17.06 -3.80
CA LEU A 274 -29.41 -17.07 -5.17
C LEU A 274 -30.93 -16.82 -5.19
N GLY A 275 -31.67 -17.37 -4.24
CA GLY A 275 -33.11 -17.13 -4.10
C GLY A 275 -33.42 -15.68 -3.76
N LEU A 276 -32.73 -15.11 -2.77
CA LEU A 276 -32.91 -13.73 -2.33
C LEU A 276 -32.51 -12.72 -3.42
N ILE A 277 -31.39 -12.94 -4.12
CA ILE A 277 -30.97 -12.03 -5.18
C ILE A 277 -31.91 -12.09 -6.40
N SER A 278 -32.43 -13.27 -6.73
CA SER A 278 -33.42 -13.44 -7.79
C SER A 278 -34.73 -12.73 -7.45
N ALA A 279 -35.21 -12.90 -6.21
CA ALA A 279 -36.42 -12.24 -5.72
C ALA A 279 -36.26 -10.71 -5.68
N ALA A 280 -35.12 -10.21 -5.18
CA ALA A 280 -34.80 -8.79 -5.19
C ALA A 280 -34.72 -8.22 -6.61
N ALA A 281 -34.14 -8.96 -7.56
CA ALA A 281 -34.05 -8.54 -8.95
C ALA A 281 -35.43 -8.46 -9.63
N MET A 282 -36.33 -9.41 -9.33
CA MET A 282 -37.72 -9.39 -9.82
C MET A 282 -38.51 -8.23 -9.21
N LEU A 283 -38.39 -7.98 -7.90
CA LEU A 283 -39.03 -6.84 -7.24
C LEU A 283 -38.51 -5.51 -7.79
N ALA A 284 -37.20 -5.40 -8.01
CA ALA A 284 -36.61 -4.23 -8.64
C ALA A 284 -37.12 -4.07 -10.08
N ALA A 285 -37.24 -5.16 -10.85
CA ALA A 285 -37.80 -5.13 -12.19
C ALA A 285 -39.27 -4.65 -12.19
N PHE A 286 -40.08 -5.12 -11.24
CA PHE A 286 -41.46 -4.66 -11.05
C PHE A 286 -41.51 -3.16 -10.72
N GLY A 287 -40.64 -2.67 -9.83
CA GLY A 287 -40.53 -1.25 -9.49
C GLY A 287 -40.06 -0.39 -10.66
N LEU A 288 -39.12 -0.88 -11.48
CA LEU A 288 -38.61 -0.20 -12.68
C LEU A 288 -39.70 -0.07 -13.75
N ILE A 289 -40.46 -1.15 -14.01
CA ILE A 289 -41.58 -1.11 -14.96
C ILE A 289 -42.69 -0.16 -14.50
N GLN A 290 -42.97 -0.09 -13.20
CA GLN A 290 -43.94 0.86 -12.64
C GLN A 290 -43.39 2.28 -12.45
N ASN A 291 -42.12 2.52 -12.76
CA ASN A 291 -41.46 3.79 -12.49
C ASN A 291 -41.61 4.24 -11.01
N SER A 292 -41.54 3.29 -10.07
CA SER A 292 -41.80 3.51 -8.64
C SER A 292 -40.52 3.36 -7.80
N ALA A 293 -39.91 4.49 -7.46
CA ALA A 293 -38.71 4.54 -6.62
C ALA A 293 -38.88 3.82 -5.28
N SER A 294 -40.07 3.88 -4.67
CA SER A 294 -40.34 3.21 -3.38
C SER A 294 -40.24 1.69 -3.47
N VAL A 295 -40.76 1.09 -4.54
CA VAL A 295 -40.67 -0.37 -4.76
C VAL A 295 -39.22 -0.77 -5.05
N ILE A 296 -38.51 0.05 -5.83
CA ILE A 296 -37.09 -0.16 -6.11
C ILE A 296 -36.28 -0.13 -4.80
N ILE A 297 -36.53 0.83 -3.89
CA ILE A 297 -35.88 0.89 -2.57
C ILE A 297 -36.21 -0.35 -1.73
N GLY A 298 -37.47 -0.80 -1.72
CA GLY A 298 -37.87 -2.03 -1.04
C GLY A 298 -37.11 -3.26 -1.52
N ALA A 299 -36.88 -3.37 -2.84
CA ALA A 299 -36.10 -4.45 -3.42
C ALA A 299 -34.61 -4.43 -2.98
N MET A 300 -34.02 -3.24 -2.83
CA MET A 300 -32.63 -3.08 -2.38
C MET A 300 -32.40 -3.62 -0.96
N LEU A 301 -33.39 -3.51 -0.06
CA LEU A 301 -33.26 -3.94 1.33
C LEU A 301 -33.13 -5.46 1.51
N ILE A 302 -33.58 -6.23 0.52
CA ILE A 302 -33.62 -7.70 0.58
C ILE A 302 -32.34 -8.33 0.00
N ALA A 303 -31.62 -7.59 -0.84
CA ALA A 303 -30.52 -8.14 -1.63
C ALA A 303 -29.22 -8.37 -0.82
N PRO A 304 -28.69 -9.60 -0.77
CA PRO A 304 -27.51 -9.94 0.04
C PRO A 304 -26.16 -9.66 -0.64
N LEU A 305 -26.06 -8.64 -1.52
CA LEU A 305 -24.85 -8.36 -2.31
C LEU A 305 -23.69 -7.75 -1.52
N MET A 306 -23.97 -7.14 -0.37
CA MET A 306 -22.94 -6.44 0.42
C MET A 306 -21.84 -7.40 0.90
N THR A 307 -22.22 -8.56 1.42
CA THR A 307 -21.31 -9.46 2.14
C THR A 307 -20.21 -10.04 1.23
N PRO A 308 -20.53 -10.57 0.03
CA PRO A 308 -19.49 -11.02 -0.91
C PRO A 308 -18.53 -9.90 -1.34
N ILE A 309 -19.02 -8.67 -1.53
CA ILE A 309 -18.19 -7.54 -1.97
C ILE A 309 -17.22 -7.11 -0.85
N LEU A 310 -17.69 -7.00 0.38
CA LEU A 310 -16.83 -6.73 1.54
C LEU A 310 -15.86 -7.89 1.80
N GLY A 311 -16.28 -9.13 1.57
CA GLY A 311 -15.41 -10.31 1.64
C GLY A 311 -14.29 -10.30 0.59
N ALA A 312 -14.56 -9.82 -0.62
CA ALA A 312 -13.53 -9.59 -1.63
C ALA A 312 -12.56 -8.46 -1.22
N GLY A 313 -13.08 -7.38 -0.63
CA GLY A 313 -12.26 -6.30 -0.05
C GLY A 313 -11.36 -6.78 1.10
N LEU A 314 -11.90 -7.64 1.98
CA LEU A 314 -11.16 -8.31 3.05
C LEU A 314 -10.08 -9.24 2.50
N ALA A 315 -10.41 -10.02 1.47
CA ALA A 315 -9.46 -10.91 0.83
C ALA A 315 -8.29 -10.15 0.21
N LEU A 316 -8.54 -8.95 -0.33
CA LEU A 316 -7.50 -8.03 -0.78
C LEU A 316 -6.71 -7.45 0.40
N SER A 317 -7.34 -7.05 1.51
CA SER A 317 -6.59 -6.47 2.64
C SER A 317 -5.69 -7.49 3.35
N VAL A 318 -6.09 -8.77 3.36
CA VAL A 318 -5.37 -9.88 4.04
C VAL A 318 -4.59 -10.78 3.05
N GLY A 319 -4.64 -10.52 1.75
CA GLY A 319 -3.99 -11.34 0.73
C GLY A 319 -4.51 -12.80 0.67
N ASN A 320 -5.78 -13.02 1.00
CA ASN A 320 -6.40 -14.35 1.02
C ASN A 320 -6.96 -14.72 -0.37
N ARG A 321 -6.11 -15.28 -1.23
CA ARG A 321 -6.47 -15.69 -2.61
C ARG A 321 -7.70 -16.60 -2.71
N PRO A 322 -7.84 -17.69 -1.93
CA PRO A 322 -9.02 -18.54 -2.03
C PRO A 322 -10.29 -17.78 -1.65
N LEU A 323 -10.25 -16.95 -0.60
CA LEU A 323 -11.40 -16.09 -0.25
C LEU A 323 -11.75 -15.12 -1.38
N PHE A 324 -10.76 -14.49 -2.01
CA PHE A 324 -10.99 -13.58 -3.14
C PHE A 324 -11.69 -14.29 -4.30
N ARG A 325 -11.25 -15.51 -4.65
CA ARG A 325 -11.86 -16.31 -5.70
C ARG A 325 -13.30 -16.70 -5.37
N SER A 326 -13.55 -17.17 -4.14
CA SER A 326 -14.90 -17.54 -3.70
C SER A 326 -15.83 -16.32 -3.70
N ALA A 327 -15.39 -15.19 -3.15
CA ALA A 327 -16.15 -13.95 -3.12
C ALA A 327 -16.45 -13.43 -4.53
N TRP A 328 -15.45 -13.41 -5.42
CA TRP A 328 -15.63 -12.99 -6.82
C TRP A 328 -16.62 -13.89 -7.57
N LEU A 329 -16.53 -15.21 -7.36
CA LEU A 329 -17.46 -16.18 -7.96
C LEU A 329 -18.89 -15.97 -7.45
N THR A 330 -19.07 -15.68 -6.16
CA THR A 330 -20.38 -15.37 -5.56
C THR A 330 -20.97 -14.06 -6.09
N ILE A 331 -20.14 -13.01 -6.27
CA ILE A 331 -20.56 -11.76 -6.92
C ILE A 331 -21.01 -12.03 -8.35
N ALA A 332 -20.22 -12.79 -9.12
CA ALA A 332 -20.54 -13.14 -10.50
C ALA A 332 -21.83 -13.96 -10.62
N LEU A 333 -22.02 -14.97 -9.75
CA LEU A 333 -23.26 -15.75 -9.69
C LEU A 333 -24.46 -14.89 -9.29
N GLY A 334 -24.31 -13.99 -8.33
CA GLY A 334 -25.38 -13.08 -7.93
C GLY A 334 -25.76 -12.11 -9.05
N PHE A 335 -24.77 -11.60 -9.78
CA PHE A 335 -24.96 -10.75 -10.95
C PHE A 335 -25.70 -11.49 -12.07
N VAL A 336 -25.25 -12.68 -12.43
CA VAL A 336 -25.90 -13.51 -13.47
C VAL A 336 -27.32 -13.89 -13.02
N GLY A 337 -27.50 -14.28 -11.76
CA GLY A 337 -28.81 -14.58 -11.19
C GLY A 337 -29.77 -13.40 -11.29
N ALA A 338 -29.38 -12.22 -10.82
CA ALA A 338 -30.19 -11.01 -10.92
C ALA A 338 -30.50 -10.62 -12.38
N LEU A 339 -29.51 -10.69 -13.27
CA LEU A 339 -29.68 -10.35 -14.68
C LEU A 339 -30.65 -11.31 -15.37
N VAL A 340 -30.49 -12.62 -15.16
CA VAL A 340 -31.37 -13.64 -15.74
C VAL A 340 -32.78 -13.52 -15.16
N SER A 341 -32.93 -13.37 -13.84
CA SER A 341 -34.26 -13.24 -13.22
C SER A 341 -35.01 -12.01 -13.69
N SER A 342 -34.35 -10.85 -13.79
CA SER A 342 -34.96 -9.63 -14.30
C SER A 342 -35.26 -9.70 -15.80
N MET A 343 -34.39 -10.35 -16.60
CA MET A 343 -34.63 -10.60 -18.02
C MET A 343 -35.84 -11.52 -18.23
N LEU A 344 -35.91 -12.65 -17.51
CA LEU A 344 -37.06 -13.57 -17.58
C LEU A 344 -38.36 -12.87 -17.16
N PHE A 345 -38.30 -12.04 -16.12
CA PHE A 345 -39.43 -11.24 -15.69
C PHE A 345 -39.84 -10.21 -16.76
N GLY A 346 -38.88 -9.53 -17.40
CA GLY A 346 -39.16 -8.59 -18.49
C GLY A 346 -39.79 -9.27 -19.71
N LEU A 347 -39.32 -10.47 -20.08
CA LEU A 347 -39.91 -11.28 -21.14
C LEU A 347 -41.35 -11.66 -20.81
N LEU A 348 -41.61 -12.07 -19.56
CA LEU A 348 -42.95 -12.38 -19.10
C LEU A 348 -43.85 -11.14 -19.11
N ALA A 349 -43.38 -10.01 -18.60
CA ALA A 349 -44.12 -8.75 -18.58
C ALA A 349 -44.52 -8.32 -19.99
N ARG A 350 -43.61 -8.43 -20.97
CA ARG A 350 -43.87 -8.14 -22.38
C ARG A 350 -44.97 -9.01 -23.01
N THR A 351 -45.20 -10.21 -22.50
CA THR A 351 -46.30 -11.06 -23.00
C THR A 351 -47.67 -10.63 -22.52
N PHE A 352 -47.76 -9.90 -21.40
CA PHE A 352 -49.03 -9.50 -20.77
C PHE A 352 -49.31 -7.99 -20.84
N LEU A 353 -48.28 -7.17 -21.00
CA LEU A 353 -48.37 -5.70 -21.04
C LEU A 353 -47.53 -5.15 -22.20
N GLU A 354 -47.95 -4.01 -22.75
CA GLU A 354 -47.07 -3.14 -23.52
C GLU A 354 -46.14 -2.43 -22.54
N VAL A 355 -44.86 -2.79 -22.56
CA VAL A 355 -43.85 -2.27 -21.64
C VAL A 355 -42.86 -1.42 -22.40
N GLU A 356 -42.70 -0.17 -21.96
CA GLU A 356 -41.71 0.78 -22.47
C GLU A 356 -40.60 1.03 -21.44
N VAL A 357 -39.46 1.54 -21.90
CA VAL A 357 -38.35 1.91 -21.02
C VAL A 357 -38.76 3.14 -20.20
N THR A 358 -38.81 2.99 -18.88
CA THR A 358 -39.24 4.06 -17.97
C THR A 358 -38.13 5.06 -17.67
N PRO A 359 -38.46 6.28 -17.19
CA PRO A 359 -37.46 7.27 -16.75
C PRO A 359 -36.48 6.74 -15.69
N GLU A 360 -36.95 5.92 -14.75
CA GLU A 360 -36.09 5.25 -13.77
C GLU A 360 -35.08 4.29 -14.42
N MET A 361 -35.40 3.68 -15.55
CA MET A 361 -34.45 2.83 -16.28
C MET A 361 -33.41 3.70 -17.03
N TRP A 362 -33.85 4.78 -17.67
CA TRP A 362 -32.96 5.70 -18.39
C TRP A 362 -31.94 6.40 -17.48
N SER A 363 -32.31 6.73 -16.24
CA SER A 363 -31.39 7.34 -15.27
C SER A 363 -30.16 6.47 -14.98
N ARG A 364 -30.24 5.16 -15.24
CA ARG A 364 -29.16 4.17 -15.02
C ARG A 364 -28.36 3.86 -16.28
N CYS A 365 -28.75 4.40 -17.42
CA CYS A 365 -28.06 4.23 -18.72
C CYS A 365 -26.92 5.22 -18.94
N ARG A 366 -26.74 6.19 -18.04
CA ARG A 366 -25.74 7.25 -18.13
C ARG A 366 -24.77 7.18 -16.93
N PRO A 367 -23.73 6.33 -17.00
CA PRO A 367 -22.73 6.27 -15.93
C PRO A 367 -22.01 7.62 -15.80
N SER A 368 -21.86 8.09 -14.57
CA SER A 368 -21.26 9.37 -14.22
C SER A 368 -20.00 9.19 -13.36
N PRO A 369 -19.01 10.10 -13.43
CA PRO A 369 -17.91 10.12 -12.48
C PRO A 369 -18.37 10.25 -11.02
N LEU A 370 -19.57 10.79 -10.77
CA LEU A 370 -20.15 10.85 -9.43
C LEU A 370 -20.47 9.46 -8.88
N ASP A 371 -20.86 8.51 -9.74
CA ASP A 371 -21.15 7.13 -9.32
C ASP A 371 -19.89 6.43 -8.77
N PHE A 372 -18.73 6.75 -9.33
CA PHE A 372 -17.44 6.30 -8.80
C PHE A 372 -17.21 6.80 -7.37
N CYS A 373 -17.47 8.08 -7.11
CA CYS A 373 -17.35 8.65 -5.77
C CYS A 373 -18.35 8.01 -4.80
N VAL A 374 -19.59 7.79 -5.24
CA VAL A 374 -20.62 7.12 -4.44
C VAL A 374 -20.20 5.70 -4.07
N GLY A 375 -19.70 4.91 -5.02
CA GLY A 375 -19.21 3.56 -4.75
C GLY A 375 -17.99 3.53 -3.83
N LEU A 376 -17.02 4.43 -4.04
CA LEU A 376 -15.83 4.52 -3.20
C LEU A 376 -16.17 4.90 -1.75
N VAL A 377 -16.96 5.96 -1.57
CA VAL A 377 -17.41 6.41 -0.25
C VAL A 377 -18.32 5.36 0.39
N GLY A 378 -19.18 4.71 -0.39
CA GLY A 378 -20.02 3.60 0.06
C GLY A 378 -19.21 2.42 0.58
N GLY A 379 -18.15 2.02 -0.12
CA GLY A 379 -17.24 0.96 0.35
C GLY A 379 -16.49 1.33 1.63
N ILE A 380 -16.03 2.59 1.73
CA ILE A 380 -15.40 3.11 2.95
C ILE A 380 -16.39 3.12 4.11
N ALA A 381 -17.61 3.64 3.90
CA ALA A 381 -18.65 3.73 4.92
C ALA A 381 -19.11 2.34 5.36
N ALA A 382 -19.28 1.39 4.43
CA ALA A 382 -19.74 0.04 4.73
C ALA A 382 -18.73 -0.77 5.52
N SER A 383 -17.48 -0.76 5.10
CA SER A 383 -16.40 -1.40 5.86
C SER A 383 -16.20 -0.74 7.21
N TYR A 384 -16.28 0.60 7.29
CA TYR A 384 -16.18 1.32 8.56
C TYR A 384 -17.33 0.95 9.52
N ALA A 385 -18.58 0.99 9.04
CA ALA A 385 -19.76 0.58 9.80
C ALA A 385 -19.64 -0.87 10.27
N ARG A 386 -19.16 -1.77 9.41
CA ARG A 386 -19.00 -3.18 9.76
C ARG A 386 -17.92 -3.44 10.81
N THR A 387 -16.91 -2.60 10.88
CA THR A 387 -15.85 -2.68 11.89
C THR A 387 -16.25 -2.05 13.24
N ARG A 388 -17.47 -1.51 13.36
CA ARG A 388 -18.01 -0.88 14.57
C ARG A 388 -19.28 -1.61 15.00
N SER A 389 -19.23 -2.29 16.14
CA SER A 389 -20.36 -3.07 16.69
C SER A 389 -21.63 -2.26 16.99
N HIS A 390 -21.54 -0.93 17.15
CA HIS A 390 -22.70 -0.06 17.41
C HIS A 390 -23.30 0.58 16.15
N LEU A 391 -22.67 0.46 14.98
CA LEU A 391 -23.18 1.03 13.75
C LEU A 391 -24.00 -0.03 13.00
N SER A 392 -25.19 0.36 12.54
CA SER A 392 -26.07 -0.53 11.80
C SER A 392 -25.44 -0.88 10.44
N SER A 393 -24.99 -2.13 10.30
CA SER A 393 -24.50 -2.70 9.04
C SER A 393 -25.58 -2.70 7.95
N ALA A 394 -26.86 -2.67 8.34
CA ALA A 394 -27.99 -2.63 7.42
C ALA A 394 -28.05 -1.33 6.60
N LEU A 395 -27.66 -0.19 7.18
CA LEU A 395 -27.75 1.10 6.50
C LEU A 395 -26.74 1.20 5.34
N ALA A 396 -25.53 0.68 5.57
CA ALA A 396 -24.52 0.62 4.52
C ALA A 396 -24.82 -0.47 3.48
N GLY A 397 -25.42 -1.58 3.90
CA GLY A 397 -25.93 -2.62 3.00
C GLY A 397 -26.99 -2.10 2.03
N ALA A 398 -27.91 -1.26 2.52
CA ALA A 398 -28.93 -0.61 1.69
C ALA A 398 -28.33 0.32 0.63
N ALA A 399 -27.30 1.11 0.98
CA ALA A 399 -26.62 1.98 0.03
C ALA A 399 -25.87 1.19 -1.07
N ILE A 400 -25.23 0.07 -0.71
CA ILE A 400 -24.56 -0.81 -1.67
C ILE A 400 -25.58 -1.48 -2.59
N ALA A 401 -26.68 -1.99 -2.03
CA ALA A 401 -27.74 -2.61 -2.83
C ALA A 401 -28.39 -1.60 -3.79
N ALA A 402 -28.53 -0.33 -3.38
CA ALA A 402 -29.05 0.73 -4.22
C ALA A 402 -28.21 0.99 -5.48
N ALA A 403 -26.89 0.87 -5.34
CA ALA A 403 -25.94 1.06 -6.42
C ALA A 403 -25.83 -0.15 -7.38
N LEU A 404 -26.37 -1.31 -7.01
CA LEU A 404 -26.12 -2.58 -7.73
C LEU A 404 -27.39 -3.22 -8.29
N VAL A 405 -28.40 -3.49 -7.46
CA VAL A 405 -29.58 -4.28 -7.88
C VAL A 405 -30.36 -3.59 -9.00
N PRO A 406 -30.72 -2.31 -8.88
CA PRO A 406 -31.52 -1.68 -9.93
C PRO A 406 -30.80 -1.55 -11.27
N PRO A 407 -29.51 -1.17 -11.33
CA PRO A 407 -28.76 -1.21 -12.59
C PRO A 407 -28.66 -2.61 -13.22
N ILE A 408 -28.47 -3.67 -12.42
CA ILE A 408 -28.48 -5.06 -12.94
C ILE A 408 -29.86 -5.41 -13.52
N SER A 409 -30.93 -5.10 -12.77
CA SER A 409 -32.30 -5.35 -13.23
C SER A 409 -32.66 -4.53 -14.46
N THR A 410 -32.15 -3.30 -14.57
CA THR A 410 -32.33 -2.43 -15.73
C THR A 410 -31.68 -3.04 -16.97
N ALA A 411 -30.45 -3.56 -16.85
CA ALA A 411 -29.79 -4.27 -17.95
C ALA A 411 -30.58 -5.50 -18.39
N GLY A 412 -31.05 -6.33 -17.46
CA GLY A 412 -31.85 -7.51 -17.77
C GLY A 412 -33.18 -7.18 -18.47
N LEU A 413 -33.88 -6.15 -17.99
CA LEU A 413 -35.11 -5.66 -18.63
C LEU A 413 -34.88 -5.12 -20.04
N GLN A 414 -33.81 -4.34 -20.25
CA GLN A 414 -33.52 -3.78 -21.58
C GLN A 414 -33.14 -4.87 -22.59
N ILE A 415 -32.44 -5.92 -22.15
CA ILE A 415 -32.20 -7.12 -22.97
C ILE A 415 -33.55 -7.77 -23.35
N ALA A 416 -34.50 -7.86 -22.41
CA ALA A 416 -35.82 -8.44 -22.68
C ALA A 416 -36.70 -7.57 -23.62
N PHE A 417 -36.58 -6.25 -23.53
CA PHE A 417 -37.29 -5.32 -24.41
C PHE A 417 -36.70 -5.27 -25.82
N GLY A 418 -35.42 -5.64 -25.96
CA GLY A 418 -34.70 -5.61 -27.23
C GLY A 418 -34.08 -4.24 -27.55
N GLU A 419 -33.95 -3.40 -26.52
CA GLU A 419 -33.40 -2.06 -26.63
C GLU A 419 -31.87 -2.13 -26.49
N PHE A 420 -31.19 -2.22 -27.64
CA PHE A 420 -29.72 -2.27 -27.71
C PHE A 420 -29.12 -1.03 -28.36
N ILE A 421 -29.95 -0.16 -28.95
CA ILE A 421 -29.50 0.97 -29.76
C ILE A 421 -29.25 2.17 -28.85
N ARG A 422 -28.07 2.78 -29.00
CA ARG A 422 -27.73 4.01 -28.27
C ARG A 422 -28.71 5.11 -28.63
N THR A 423 -29.25 5.77 -27.60
CA THR A 423 -30.19 6.89 -27.72
C THR A 423 -29.57 8.11 -27.05
N GLU A 424 -30.11 9.30 -27.27
CA GLU A 424 -29.69 10.50 -26.54
C GLU A 424 -29.80 10.30 -25.02
N ASP A 425 -30.77 9.50 -24.58
CA ASP A 425 -31.03 9.16 -23.17
C ASP A 425 -29.99 8.23 -22.51
N GLY A 426 -29.06 7.66 -23.29
CA GLY A 426 -27.95 6.88 -22.76
C GLY A 426 -27.60 5.65 -23.60
N ILE A 427 -26.82 4.74 -23.01
CA ILE A 427 -26.41 3.49 -23.67
C ILE A 427 -27.20 2.33 -23.03
N PRO A 428 -28.24 1.82 -23.69
CA PRO A 428 -29.00 0.68 -23.18
C PRO A 428 -28.10 -0.56 -23.00
N VAL A 429 -28.40 -1.34 -21.97
CA VAL A 429 -27.68 -2.55 -21.53
C VAL A 429 -26.26 -2.26 -21.05
N LEU A 430 -25.39 -1.69 -21.89
CA LEU A 430 -23.98 -1.45 -21.55
C LEU A 430 -23.81 -0.39 -20.46
N GLY A 431 -24.59 0.70 -20.48
CA GLY A 431 -24.53 1.77 -19.47
C GLY A 431 -24.76 1.25 -18.04
N PRO A 432 -25.88 0.56 -17.76
CA PRO A 432 -26.14 -0.02 -16.45
C PRO A 432 -25.11 -1.10 -16.07
N LEU A 433 -24.60 -1.91 -17.01
CA LEU A 433 -23.54 -2.89 -16.73
C LEU A 433 -22.21 -2.23 -16.34
N LEU A 434 -21.84 -1.13 -16.99
CA LEU A 434 -20.67 -0.32 -16.63
C LEU A 434 -20.84 0.31 -15.26
N LEU A 435 -22.04 0.82 -14.96
CA LEU A 435 -22.38 1.38 -13.65
C LEU A 435 -22.21 0.35 -12.53
N VAL A 436 -22.78 -0.86 -12.69
CA VAL A 436 -22.61 -1.96 -11.73
C VAL A 436 -21.14 -2.32 -11.56
N THR A 437 -20.43 -2.49 -12.67
CA THR A 437 -19.01 -2.88 -12.64
C THR A 437 -18.17 -1.84 -11.89
N THR A 438 -18.39 -0.55 -12.17
CA THR A 438 -17.71 0.56 -11.51
C THR A 438 -18.01 0.58 -10.02
N ASN A 439 -19.28 0.39 -9.64
CA ASN A 439 -19.70 0.37 -8.25
C ASN A 439 -19.08 -0.82 -7.49
N VAL A 440 -19.10 -2.03 -8.04
CA VAL A 440 -18.46 -3.20 -7.42
C VAL A 440 -16.97 -2.94 -7.19
N LEU A 441 -16.24 -2.47 -8.22
CA LEU A 441 -14.80 -2.23 -8.13
C LEU A 441 -14.44 -1.15 -7.10
N THR A 442 -15.16 -0.03 -7.12
CA THR A 442 -14.91 1.09 -6.20
C THR A 442 -15.27 0.75 -4.75
N ILE A 443 -16.36 0.00 -4.52
CA ILE A 443 -16.72 -0.51 -3.20
C ILE A 443 -15.65 -1.49 -2.69
N MET A 444 -15.13 -2.37 -3.55
CA MET A 444 -14.03 -3.28 -3.20
C MET A 444 -12.75 -2.54 -2.82
N VAL A 445 -12.36 -1.53 -3.60
CA VAL A 445 -11.16 -0.70 -3.31
C VAL A 445 -11.35 0.07 -2.00
N GLY A 446 -12.50 0.75 -1.82
CA GLY A 446 -12.79 1.52 -0.61
C GLY A 446 -12.85 0.65 0.65
N SER A 447 -13.48 -0.53 0.55
CA SER A 447 -13.53 -1.47 1.68
C SER A 447 -12.18 -2.07 2.01
N SER A 448 -11.38 -2.45 1.00
CA SER A 448 -10.02 -2.96 1.20
C SER A 448 -9.13 -1.92 1.91
N PHE A 449 -9.23 -0.64 1.52
CA PHE A 449 -8.49 0.45 2.13
C PHE A 449 -8.78 0.59 3.64
N VAL A 450 -10.07 0.61 4.03
CA VAL A 450 -10.45 0.73 5.44
C VAL A 450 -10.05 -0.49 6.25
N LEU A 451 -10.27 -1.70 5.74
CA LEU A 451 -9.91 -2.94 6.45
C LEU A 451 -8.39 -3.05 6.65
N TRP A 452 -7.61 -2.62 5.65
CA TRP A 452 -6.16 -2.50 5.75
C TRP A 452 -5.76 -1.43 6.79
N ALA A 453 -6.37 -0.23 6.74
CA ALA A 453 -6.10 0.86 7.67
C ALA A 453 -6.43 0.49 9.13
N ARG A 454 -7.49 -0.31 9.35
CA ARG A 454 -7.86 -0.85 10.67
C ARG A 454 -6.99 -2.00 11.16
N GLY A 455 -5.96 -2.36 10.38
CA GLY A 455 -4.94 -3.31 10.78
C GLY A 455 -5.36 -4.77 10.70
N ILE A 456 -6.37 -5.12 9.89
CA ILE A 456 -6.61 -6.51 9.52
C ILE A 456 -5.45 -6.97 8.64
N ARG A 457 -4.44 -7.60 9.26
CA ARG A 457 -3.18 -7.98 8.62
C ARG A 457 -3.15 -9.45 8.23
N THR A 458 -2.46 -9.72 7.13
CA THR A 458 -1.87 -11.03 6.82
C THR A 458 -0.91 -11.46 7.94
N GLN A 459 -1.34 -12.31 8.87
CA GLN A 459 -0.44 -13.06 9.76
C GLN A 459 0.07 -14.37 9.13
N ARG A 460 0.07 -14.48 7.80
CA ARG A 460 0.50 -15.71 7.12
C ARG A 460 1.84 -15.47 6.44
N LYS A 461 2.86 -16.20 6.92
CA LYS A 461 4.22 -16.42 6.37
C LYS A 461 4.54 -15.53 5.16
N GLN A 462 5.44 -14.57 5.37
CA GLN A 462 6.11 -13.80 4.32
C GLN A 462 6.79 -14.76 3.33
N ASN A 463 6.08 -15.18 2.29
CA ASN A 463 6.63 -15.56 0.99
C ASN A 463 5.45 -15.65 0.00
N ALA A 464 5.56 -14.91 -1.11
CA ALA A 464 4.62 -14.83 -2.24
C ALA A 464 3.23 -14.14 -2.07
N SER A 465 2.69 -13.95 -0.86
CA SER A 465 1.35 -13.31 -0.70
C SER A 465 1.35 -11.79 -0.96
N ASP A 466 2.42 -11.09 -0.58
CA ASP A 466 2.50 -9.62 -0.64
C ASP A 466 2.47 -9.08 -2.09
N ARG A 467 3.25 -9.71 -2.98
CA ARG A 467 3.32 -9.30 -4.40
C ARG A 467 2.00 -9.49 -5.16
N TRP A 468 1.24 -10.55 -4.88
CA TRP A 468 -0.07 -10.76 -5.53
C TRP A 468 -1.12 -9.77 -5.06
N THR A 469 -1.12 -9.47 -3.77
CA THR A 469 -2.05 -8.53 -3.16
C THR A 469 -1.86 -7.14 -3.75
N MET A 470 -0.62 -6.65 -3.77
CA MET A 470 -0.29 -5.35 -4.35
C MET A 470 -0.59 -5.29 -5.86
N ARG A 471 -0.27 -6.35 -6.62
CA ARG A 471 -0.57 -6.41 -8.06
C ARG A 471 -2.08 -6.41 -8.34
N THR A 472 -2.86 -7.19 -7.60
CA THR A 472 -4.31 -7.26 -7.76
C THR A 472 -4.96 -5.94 -7.37
N PHE A 473 -4.52 -5.33 -6.26
CA PHE A 473 -5.01 -4.03 -5.83
C PHE A 473 -4.72 -2.93 -6.87
N MET A 474 -3.47 -2.88 -7.37
CA MET A 474 -3.09 -1.95 -8.44
C MET A 474 -3.90 -2.18 -9.72
N LEU A 475 -4.12 -3.44 -10.12
CA LEU A 475 -4.93 -3.79 -11.29
C LEU A 475 -6.39 -3.34 -11.12
N LEU A 476 -6.99 -3.54 -9.95
CA LEU A 476 -8.36 -3.10 -9.68
C LEU A 476 -8.47 -1.57 -9.68
N CYS A 477 -7.46 -0.87 -9.14
CA CYS A 477 -7.42 0.58 -9.17
C CYS A 477 -7.25 1.12 -10.60
N THR A 478 -6.36 0.52 -11.41
CA THR A 478 -6.18 0.93 -12.81
C THR A 478 -7.44 0.65 -13.61
N LEU A 479 -8.10 -0.49 -13.41
CA LEU A 479 -9.37 -0.82 -14.05
C LEU A 479 -10.48 0.17 -13.66
N ALA A 480 -10.60 0.51 -12.37
CA ALA A 480 -11.57 1.48 -11.89
C ALA A 480 -11.32 2.88 -12.48
N LEU A 481 -10.06 3.30 -12.61
CA LEU A 481 -9.68 4.56 -13.24
C LEU A 481 -9.93 4.58 -14.75
N LEU A 482 -9.70 3.47 -15.45
CA LEU A 482 -10.03 3.34 -16.87
C LEU A 482 -11.54 3.43 -17.10
N LEU A 483 -12.34 2.80 -16.24
CA LEU A 483 -13.79 2.89 -16.30
C LEU A 483 -14.28 4.32 -16.02
N LEU A 484 -13.70 5.00 -15.02
CA LEU A 484 -13.96 6.42 -14.76
C LEU A 484 -13.62 7.28 -16.00
N ALA A 485 -12.46 7.06 -16.62
CA ALA A 485 -12.07 7.80 -17.82
C ALA A 485 -13.06 7.57 -18.98
N SER A 486 -13.58 6.34 -19.12
CA SER A 486 -14.61 6.02 -20.12
C SER A 486 -15.94 6.72 -19.85
N ALA A 487 -16.31 6.90 -18.58
CA ALA A 487 -17.53 7.61 -18.18
C ALA A 487 -17.42 9.13 -18.37
N VAL A 488 -16.22 9.72 -18.28
CA VAL A 488 -16.00 11.17 -18.52
C VAL A 488 -16.10 11.55 -20.00
N LYS A 489 -15.78 10.63 -20.92
CA LYS A 489 -15.81 10.86 -22.37
C LYS A 489 -16.55 9.74 -23.13
N PRO A 490 -17.88 9.62 -22.96
CA PRO A 490 -18.66 8.58 -23.65
C PRO A 490 -18.63 8.70 -25.18
N ASP A 491 -18.35 9.90 -25.71
CA ASP A 491 -18.37 10.18 -27.15
C ASP A 491 -17.05 9.86 -27.86
N ALA A 492 -15.95 9.69 -27.12
CA ALA A 492 -14.63 9.40 -27.69
C ALA A 492 -14.40 7.90 -27.97
N ILE A 493 -15.16 7.01 -27.33
CA ILE A 493 -14.93 5.56 -27.36
C ILE A 493 -16.00 4.84 -28.21
N PHE A 494 -17.22 5.37 -28.27
CA PHE A 494 -18.32 4.79 -29.06
C PHE A 494 -19.07 5.92 -29.78
N PRO A 495 -18.88 6.17 -31.09
CA PRO A 495 -19.61 7.22 -31.79
C PRO A 495 -21.11 6.89 -31.83
N ALA A 496 -21.96 7.88 -31.56
CA ALA A 496 -23.40 7.75 -31.74
C ALA A 496 -23.73 7.57 -33.24
N GLN A 497 -24.58 6.60 -33.57
CA GLN A 497 -25.14 6.53 -34.92
C GLN A 497 -26.28 7.54 -35.02
N GLU A 498 -26.16 8.50 -35.94
CA GLU A 498 -27.25 9.40 -36.30
C GLU A 498 -28.46 8.59 -36.77
N LYS A 499 -29.63 8.83 -36.18
CA LYS A 499 -30.90 8.38 -36.74
C LYS A 499 -31.05 9.00 -38.15
N PRO A 500 -31.46 8.24 -39.19
CA PRO A 500 -31.90 8.86 -40.42
C PRO A 500 -33.07 9.80 -40.11
N ALA A 501 -32.97 11.04 -40.59
CA ALA A 501 -33.89 12.13 -40.28
C ALA A 501 -35.35 11.69 -40.41
N GLN A 502 -36.09 11.70 -39.30
CA GLN A 502 -37.55 11.71 -39.36
C GLN A 502 -37.97 13.05 -39.99
N GLU A 503 -38.62 12.98 -41.14
CA GLU A 503 -39.32 14.12 -41.75
C GLU A 503 -40.22 14.77 -40.71
N LYS A 504 -39.95 16.06 -40.42
CA LYS A 504 -40.84 16.90 -39.64
C LYS A 504 -42.23 16.89 -40.28
N PRO A 505 -43.33 16.75 -39.52
CA PRO A 505 -44.66 17.04 -40.05
C PRO A 505 -44.67 18.51 -40.51
N ALA A 506 -45.19 18.73 -41.73
CA ALA A 506 -45.29 20.04 -42.34
C ALA A 506 -45.92 21.06 -41.38
N GLN A 507 -45.19 22.15 -41.10
CA GLN A 507 -45.72 23.31 -40.39
C GLN A 507 -46.90 23.87 -41.18
N GLU A 508 -48.09 23.90 -40.56
CA GLU A 508 -49.22 24.71 -40.99
C GLU A 508 -48.78 26.18 -41.15
N LYS A 509 -49.02 26.72 -42.35
CA LYS A 509 -48.84 28.15 -42.66
C LYS A 509 -49.72 29.00 -41.74
N PRO A 510 -49.22 30.12 -41.18
CA PRO A 510 -50.08 31.10 -40.54
C PRO A 510 -50.97 31.77 -41.60
N ALA A 511 -52.25 31.96 -41.26
CA ALA A 511 -53.21 32.71 -42.07
C ALA A 511 -52.72 34.14 -42.34
N GLN A 512 -52.77 34.56 -43.61
CA GLN A 512 -52.47 35.93 -44.02
C GLN A 512 -53.51 36.90 -43.43
N GLU A 513 -53.04 37.85 -42.63
CA GLU A 513 -53.77 39.07 -42.29
C GLU A 513 -54.08 39.89 -43.54
N LYS A 514 -55.35 40.25 -43.71
CA LYS A 514 -55.83 41.21 -44.72
C LYS A 514 -55.32 42.62 -44.37
N PRO A 515 -54.81 43.42 -45.32
CA PRO A 515 -54.50 44.82 -45.06
C PRO A 515 -55.77 45.66 -44.99
N ALA A 516 -55.81 46.56 -44.00
CA ALA A 516 -56.81 47.60 -43.84
C ALA A 516 -56.80 48.56 -45.04
N GLN A 517 -57.98 48.77 -45.65
CA GLN A 517 -58.22 49.85 -46.59
C GLN A 517 -58.52 51.14 -45.82
N GLN A 518 -57.69 52.17 -46.03
CA GLN A 518 -57.99 53.56 -45.68
C GLN A 518 -58.75 54.23 -46.84
N GLU A 519 -59.68 55.10 -46.45
CA GLU A 519 -60.64 55.95 -47.20
C GLU A 519 -60.11 56.70 -48.43
N PRO A 520 -61.05 57.23 -49.23
CA PRO A 520 -60.95 58.63 -49.64
C PRO A 520 -62.15 59.48 -49.18
N ALA A 521 -61.84 60.76 -49.00
CA ALA A 521 -62.70 61.87 -48.64
C ALA A 521 -63.94 62.05 -49.54
N ASP A 522 -65.07 62.40 -48.92
CA ASP A 522 -65.74 63.69 -49.10
C ASP A 522 -66.73 63.97 -47.95
#